data_AF-A0A968NQN0-F1
#
_entry.id   AF-A0A968NQN0-F1
#
_cell.length_a   1.000
_cell.length_b   1.000
_cell.length_c   1.000
_cell.angle_alpha   90.00
_cell.angle_beta   90.00
_cell.angle_gamma   90.00
#
_symmetry.space_group_name_H-M   'P 1'
#
loop_
_entity.id
_entity.type
_entity.pdbx_description
1 polymer ?
#
loop_
_entity_poly.entity_id
_entity_poly.type
_entity_poly.pdbx_seq_one_letter_code
_entity_poly.pdbx_strand_id
1 'polypeptide(L)'
;MEETWTITKAEAAINQSLNLNQNSKLLAETLEIQGSLQLELGKPEQALDTWKNATNIYLRDGNELGQIRSLINQSLAQQALGLYRHSRNTLENINHRLAKQPRLCCQSYRFTQFRRCIAIDW
;
A
#
# COMPACT_ATOMS: atom_id res chain seq x y z
N MET A 1 14.67 19.78 10.91
CA MET A 1 15.95 19.13 10.51
C MET A 1 16.20 17.80 11.21
N GLU A 2 15.62 17.52 12.39
CA GLU A 2 15.67 16.18 13.00
C GLU A 2 14.70 15.16 12.35
N GLU A 3 13.51 15.60 11.91
CA GLU A 3 12.50 14.71 11.29
C GLU A 3 12.94 14.10 9.95
N THR A 4 13.70 14.85 9.14
CA THR A 4 14.17 14.35 7.83
C THR A 4 15.25 13.28 7.98
N TRP A 5 16.06 13.35 9.04
CA TRP A 5 17.09 12.36 9.35
C TRP A 5 16.49 11.03 9.82
N THR A 6 15.46 11.08 10.67
CA THR A 6 14.79 9.87 11.17
C THR A 6 14.03 9.14 10.07
N ILE A 7 13.37 9.89 9.18
CA ILE A 7 12.65 9.32 8.02
C ILE A 7 13.63 8.67 7.03
N THR A 8 14.73 9.33 6.69
CA THR A 8 15.75 8.77 5.78
C THR A 8 16.39 7.50 6.36
N LYS A 9 16.58 7.46 7.68
CA LYS A 9 17.08 6.27 8.38
C LYS A 9 16.06 5.11 8.34
N ALA A 10 14.76 5.41 8.44
CA ALA A 10 13.70 4.42 8.28
C ALA A 10 13.66 3.87 6.85
N GLU A 11 13.75 4.73 5.83
CA GLU A 11 13.87 4.31 4.42
C GLU A 11 15.07 3.39 4.21
N ALA A 12 16.24 3.73 4.77
CA ALA A 12 17.45 2.92 4.66
C ALA A 12 17.33 1.56 5.35
N ALA A 13 16.77 1.51 6.56
CA ALA A 13 16.55 0.26 7.29
C ALA A 13 15.56 -0.67 6.56
N ILE A 14 14.52 -0.09 5.96
CA ILE A 14 13.56 -0.83 5.13
C ILE A 14 14.27 -1.41 3.91
N ASN A 15 15.00 -0.61 3.14
CA ASN A 15 15.73 -1.06 1.96
C ASN A 15 16.74 -2.17 2.27
N GLN A 16 17.42 -2.10 3.42
CA GLN A 16 18.33 -3.15 3.86
C GLN A 16 17.60 -4.46 4.16
N SER A 17 16.44 -4.40 4.83
CA SER A 17 15.63 -5.58 5.12
C SER A 17 15.06 -6.25 3.87
N LEU A 18 14.72 -5.48 2.83
CA LEU A 18 14.25 -6.00 1.54
C LEU A 18 15.33 -6.85 0.85
N ASN A 19 16.60 -6.42 0.93
CA ASN A 19 17.73 -7.13 0.31
C ASN A 19 18.10 -8.45 0.99
N LEU A 20 17.71 -8.65 2.25
CA LEU A 20 18.07 -9.84 3.04
C LEU A 20 16.97 -10.92 3.03
N ASN A 21 15.80 -10.64 2.45
CA ASN A 21 14.62 -11.43 2.72
C ASN A 21 14.28 -12.43 1.62
N GLN A 22 14.31 -13.72 1.96
CA GLN A 22 13.78 -14.80 1.12
C GLN A 22 12.29 -15.12 1.43
N ASN A 23 11.69 -14.46 2.44
CA ASN A 23 10.28 -14.67 2.79
C ASN A 23 9.38 -13.67 2.06
N SER A 24 8.57 -14.17 1.13
CA SER A 24 7.69 -13.38 0.28
C SER A 24 6.63 -12.58 1.05
N LYS A 25 6.06 -13.16 2.11
CA LYS A 25 5.08 -12.46 2.94
C LYS A 25 5.70 -11.24 3.63
N LEU A 26 6.87 -11.43 4.25
CA LEU A 26 7.56 -10.35 4.95
C LEU A 26 8.00 -9.27 3.95
N LEU A 27 8.51 -9.66 2.79
CA LEU A 27 8.86 -8.75 1.70
C LEU A 27 7.66 -7.87 1.28
N ALA A 28 6.48 -8.48 1.06
CA ALA A 28 5.28 -7.72 0.69
C ALA A 28 4.81 -6.77 1.80
N GLU A 29 4.87 -7.19 3.07
CA GLU A 29 4.53 -6.33 4.21
C GLU A 29 5.52 -5.16 4.38
N THR A 30 6.80 -5.38 4.13
CA THR A 30 7.80 -4.31 4.13
C THR A 30 7.56 -3.31 3.00
N LEU A 31 7.24 -3.77 1.79
CA LEU A 31 6.88 -2.89 0.67
C LEU A 31 5.63 -2.05 0.97
N GLU A 32 4.65 -2.61 1.69
CA GLU A 32 3.46 -1.85 2.10
C GLU A 32 3.82 -0.66 3.00
N ILE A 33 4.76 -0.85 3.93
CA ILE A 33 5.29 0.22 4.79
C ILE A 33 6.07 1.24 3.97
N GLN A 34 6.96 0.77 3.08
CA GLN A 34 7.76 1.65 2.23
C GLN A 34 6.90 2.54 1.33
N GLY A 35 5.88 1.99 0.68
CA GLY A 35 4.99 2.75 -0.17
C GLY A 35 4.21 3.80 0.62
N SER A 36 3.83 3.48 1.86
CA SER A 36 3.17 4.44 2.75
C SER A 36 4.08 5.61 3.07
N LEU A 37 5.32 5.33 3.47
CA LEU A 37 6.31 6.36 3.75
C LEU A 37 6.60 7.23 2.53
N GLN A 38 6.71 6.64 1.34
CA GLN A 38 6.89 7.38 0.09
C GLN A 38 5.72 8.33 -0.19
N LEU A 39 4.48 7.89 0.04
CA LEU A 39 3.31 8.74 -0.16
C LEU A 39 3.30 9.92 0.82
N GLU A 40 3.56 9.67 2.11
CA GLU A 40 3.65 10.72 3.15
C GLU A 40 4.76 11.73 2.85
N LEU A 41 5.85 11.29 2.21
CA LEU A 41 6.94 12.14 1.77
C LEU A 41 6.67 12.91 0.46
N GLY A 42 5.45 12.83 -0.09
CA GLY A 42 5.11 13.48 -1.34
C GLY A 42 5.77 12.84 -2.57
N LYS A 43 6.08 11.54 -2.52
CA LYS A 43 6.64 10.74 -3.63
C LYS A 43 5.59 9.73 -4.16
N PRO A 44 4.42 10.18 -4.64
CA PRO A 44 3.31 9.28 -4.97
C PRO A 44 3.60 8.32 -6.14
N GLU A 45 4.47 8.68 -7.10
CA GLU A 45 4.91 7.77 -8.17
C GLU A 45 5.67 6.58 -7.61
N GLN A 46 6.62 6.84 -6.69
CA GLN A 46 7.41 5.78 -6.05
C GLN A 46 6.50 4.89 -5.19
N ALA A 47 5.58 5.49 -4.44
CA ALA A 47 4.60 4.77 -3.64
C ALA A 47 3.75 3.83 -4.51
N LEU A 48 3.28 4.32 -5.66
CA LEU A 48 2.50 3.54 -6.61
C LEU A 48 3.28 2.30 -7.09
N ASP A 49 4.53 2.47 -7.50
CA ASP A 49 5.36 1.37 -7.99
C ASP A 49 5.72 0.37 -6.88
N THR A 50 6.01 0.85 -5.68
CA THR A 50 6.23 -0.01 -4.51
C THR A 50 4.99 -0.87 -4.20
N TRP A 51 3.80 -0.29 -4.23
CA TRP A 51 2.56 -1.05 -3.98
C TRP A 51 2.20 -1.99 -5.13
N LYS A 52 2.57 -1.69 -6.39
CA LYS A 52 2.47 -2.69 -7.48
C LYS A 52 3.33 -3.91 -7.20
N ASN A 53 4.56 -3.71 -6.71
CA ASN A 53 5.45 -4.82 -6.34
C ASN A 53 4.85 -5.68 -5.21
N ALA A 54 4.32 -5.04 -4.15
CA ALA A 54 3.61 -5.76 -3.08
C ALA A 54 2.40 -6.55 -3.61
N THR A 55 1.61 -5.95 -4.50
CA THR A 55 0.45 -6.57 -5.13
C THR A 55 0.82 -7.82 -5.92
N ASN A 56 1.94 -7.77 -6.66
CA ASN A 56 2.44 -8.92 -7.43
C ASN A 56 2.87 -10.07 -6.54
N ILE A 57 3.49 -9.78 -5.38
CA ILE A 57 3.85 -10.81 -4.42
C ILE A 57 2.59 -11.43 -3.79
N TYR A 58 1.64 -10.62 -3.35
CA TYR A 58 0.39 -11.13 -2.80
C TYR A 58 -0.43 -11.93 -3.82
N LEU A 59 -0.38 -11.56 -5.11
CA LEU A 59 -0.96 -12.36 -6.19
C LEU A 59 -0.31 -13.74 -6.28
N ARG A 60 1.02 -13.80 -6.34
CA ARG A 60 1.78 -15.05 -6.43
C ARG A 60 1.53 -15.95 -5.22
N ASP A 61 1.43 -15.35 -4.04
CA ASP A 61 1.27 -16.06 -2.77
C ASP A 61 -0.20 -16.41 -2.47
N GLY A 62 -1.15 -16.08 -3.35
CA GLY A 62 -2.59 -16.35 -3.17
C GLY A 62 -3.23 -15.54 -2.03
N ASN A 63 -2.58 -14.48 -1.56
CA ASN A 63 -3.07 -13.65 -0.46
C ASN A 63 -4.01 -12.56 -0.99
N GLU A 64 -5.28 -12.90 -1.10
CA GLU A 64 -6.27 -11.99 -1.67
C GLU A 64 -6.46 -10.71 -0.85
N LEU A 65 -6.45 -10.80 0.48
CA LEU A 65 -6.58 -9.64 1.36
C LEU A 65 -5.41 -8.67 1.19
N GLY A 66 -4.18 -9.19 1.14
CA GLY A 66 -2.98 -8.39 0.89
C GLY A 66 -3.06 -7.69 -0.46
N GLN A 67 -3.51 -8.39 -1.49
CA GLN A 67 -3.69 -7.83 -2.82
C GLN A 67 -4.72 -6.69 -2.85
N ILE A 68 -5.87 -6.86 -2.19
CA ILE A 68 -6.89 -5.80 -2.07
C ILE A 68 -6.32 -4.59 -1.34
N ARG A 69 -5.60 -4.81 -0.23
CA ARG A 69 -4.98 -3.73 0.54
C ARG A 69 -3.99 -2.94 -0.29
N SER A 70 -3.08 -3.61 -1.00
CA SER A 70 -2.10 -2.94 -1.86
C SER A 70 -2.78 -2.18 -3.00
N LEU A 71 -3.86 -2.71 -3.60
CA LEU A 71 -4.65 -2.02 -4.64
C LEU A 71 -5.36 -0.77 -4.11
N ILE A 72 -5.88 -0.80 -2.87
CA ILE A 72 -6.42 0.41 -2.22
C ILE A 72 -5.32 1.47 -2.12
N ASN A 73 -4.11 1.09 -1.74
CA ASN A 73 -3.00 2.03 -1.59
C ASN A 73 -2.57 2.61 -2.95
N GLN A 74 -2.52 1.78 -4.00
CA GLN A 74 -2.32 2.27 -5.37
C GLN A 74 -3.38 3.30 -5.77
N SER A 75 -4.65 3.10 -5.38
CA SER A 75 -5.71 4.06 -5.66
C SER A 75 -5.51 5.42 -4.97
N LEU A 76 -4.87 5.44 -3.79
CA LEU A 76 -4.51 6.66 -3.06
C LEU A 76 -3.35 7.39 -3.75
N ALA A 77 -2.28 6.68 -4.12
CA ALA A 77 -1.19 7.28 -4.90
C ALA A 77 -1.71 7.83 -6.24
N GLN A 78 -2.60 7.11 -6.93
CA GLN A 78 -3.23 7.59 -8.15
C GLN A 78 -4.00 8.89 -7.93
N GLN A 79 -4.69 9.07 -6.81
CA GLN A 79 -5.35 10.35 -6.49
C GLN A 79 -4.34 11.47 -6.26
N ALA A 80 -3.27 11.20 -5.52
CA ALA A 80 -2.19 12.17 -5.32
C ALA A 80 -1.51 12.60 -6.64
N LEU A 81 -1.48 11.71 -7.63
CA LEU A 81 -0.99 11.98 -8.99
C LEU A 81 -2.02 12.66 -9.92
N GLY A 82 -3.25 12.91 -9.45
CA GLY A 82 -4.35 13.41 -10.30
C GLY A 82 -4.93 12.37 -11.28
N LEU A 83 -4.57 11.09 -11.14
CA LEU A 83 -5.03 9.97 -11.97
C LEU A 83 -6.40 9.44 -11.52
N TYR A 84 -7.38 10.32 -11.35
CA TYR A 84 -8.69 10.00 -10.75
C TYR A 84 -9.44 8.87 -11.50
N ARG A 85 -9.33 8.81 -12.82
CA ARG A 85 -9.94 7.71 -13.62
C ARG A 85 -9.34 6.34 -13.26
N HIS A 86 -8.03 6.26 -13.09
CA HIS A 86 -7.36 5.02 -12.69
C HIS A 86 -7.71 4.63 -11.26
N SER A 87 -7.75 5.61 -10.34
CA SER A 87 -8.17 5.38 -8.95
C SER A 87 -9.59 4.82 -8.87
N ARG A 88 -10.53 5.43 -9.60
CA ARG A 88 -11.92 4.98 -9.66
C ARG A 88 -12.04 3.56 -10.21
N ASN A 89 -11.39 3.26 -11.34
CA ASN A 89 -11.43 1.92 -11.93
C ASN A 89 -10.88 0.85 -10.96
N THR A 90 -9.80 1.18 -10.24
CA THR A 90 -9.19 0.29 -9.23
C THR A 90 -10.17 0.01 -8.09
N LEU A 91 -10.81 1.06 -7.55
CA LEU A 91 -11.78 0.93 -6.46
C LEU A 91 -13.07 0.21 -6.89
N GLU A 92 -13.56 0.44 -8.10
CA GLU A 92 -14.71 -0.29 -8.64
C GLU A 92 -14.41 -1.79 -8.79
N ASN A 93 -13.20 -2.14 -9.24
CA ASN A 93 -12.76 -3.54 -9.30
C ASN A 93 -12.72 -4.18 -7.91
N ILE A 94 -12.14 -3.49 -6.92
CA ILE A 94 -12.11 -3.96 -5.52
C ILE A 94 -13.54 -4.17 -5.00
N ASN A 95 -14.44 -3.21 -5.19
CA ASN A 95 -15.82 -3.31 -4.72
C ASN A 95 -16.54 -4.52 -5.31
N HIS A 96 -16.36 -4.78 -6.61
CA HIS A 96 -16.94 -5.96 -7.26
C HIS A 96 -16.37 -7.28 -6.69
N ARG A 97 -15.09 -7.33 -6.33
CA ARG A 97 -14.48 -8.50 -5.67
C ARG A 97 -15.02 -8.71 -4.27
N LEU A 98 -15.09 -7.64 -3.47
CA LEU A 98 -15.60 -7.67 -2.10
C LEU A 98 -17.08 -8.04 -2.03
N ALA A 99 -17.89 -7.61 -3.01
CA ALA A 99 -19.30 -7.99 -3.11
C ALA A 99 -19.49 -9.50 -3.28
N LYS A 100 -18.54 -10.20 -3.90
CA LYS A 100 -18.55 -11.66 -4.05
C LYS A 100 -18.02 -12.39 -2.81
N GLN A 101 -17.39 -11.69 -1.88
CA GLN A 101 -16.69 -12.27 -0.74
C GLN A 101 -16.97 -11.50 0.57
N PRO A 102 -18.10 -11.81 1.25
CA PRO A 102 -18.54 -11.06 2.44
C PRO A 102 -17.49 -10.98 3.56
N ARG A 103 -16.67 -12.02 3.73
CA ARG A 103 -15.59 -12.05 4.74
C ARG A 103 -14.47 -11.04 4.46
N LEU A 104 -14.07 -10.88 3.19
CA LEU A 104 -13.04 -9.92 2.81
C LEU A 104 -13.54 -8.47 2.95
N CYS A 105 -14.83 -8.22 2.69
CA CYS A 105 -15.43 -6.89 2.81
C CYS A 105 -15.23 -6.31 4.22
N CYS A 106 -15.57 -7.08 5.26
CA CYS A 106 -15.40 -6.66 6.66
C CYS A 106 -13.92 -6.42 7.04
N GLN A 107 -12.99 -7.21 6.50
CA GLN A 107 -11.56 -7.05 6.80
C GLN A 107 -10.95 -5.85 6.10
N SER A 108 -11.27 -5.64 4.81
CA SER A 108 -10.81 -4.48 4.04
C SER A 108 -11.31 -3.16 4.62
N TYR A 109 -12.58 -3.10 5.06
CA TYR A 109 -13.15 -1.89 5.67
C TYR A 109 -12.39 -1.44 6.93
N ARG A 110 -11.89 -2.39 7.73
CA ARG A 110 -11.09 -2.10 8.93
C ARG A 110 -9.74 -1.46 8.57
N PHE A 111 -9.11 -1.87 7.46
CA PHE A 111 -7.85 -1.30 7.00
C PHE A 111 -7.98 0.13 6.49
N THR A 112 -9.03 0.43 5.72
CA THR A 112 -9.28 1.78 5.22
C THR A 112 -9.50 2.77 6.36
N GLN A 113 -10.23 2.37 7.40
CA GLN A 113 -10.42 3.20 8.59
C GLN A 113 -9.11 3.38 9.36
N PHE A 114 -8.28 2.35 9.47
CA PHE A 114 -6.97 2.47 10.12
C PHE A 114 -6.01 3.42 9.38
N ARG A 115 -5.99 3.39 8.05
CA ARG A 115 -5.18 4.33 7.24
C ARG A 115 -5.65 5.78 7.39
N ARG A 116 -6.97 6.01 7.50
CA ARG A 116 -7.50 7.33 7.85
C ARG A 116 -7.14 7.79 9.27
N CYS A 117 -6.79 6.88 10.17
CA CYS A 117 -6.30 7.23 11.51
C CYS A 117 -4.78 7.51 11.55
N ILE A 118 -4.00 7.09 10.54
CA ILE A 118 -2.56 7.39 10.45
C ILE A 118 -2.31 8.66 9.64
N ALA A 119 -3.12 8.93 8.61
CA ALA A 119 -3.16 10.23 7.95
C ALA A 119 -3.96 11.20 8.83
N ILE A 120 -3.28 11.80 9.81
CA ILE A 120 -3.81 12.88 10.66
C ILE A 120 -4.35 14.00 9.76
N ASP A 121 -5.61 14.37 10.03
CA ASP A 121 -6.30 15.62 9.70
C ASP A 121 -5.68 16.53 8.63
N TRP A 122 -6.34 16.57 7.47
CA TRP A 122 -6.58 17.78 6.68
C TRP A 122 -8.09 17.92 6.43
#